data_AF-A0A8G1W488-F1
#
_entry.id   AF-A0A8G1W488-F1
#
_cell.length_a   1.000
_cell.length_b   1.000
_cell.length_c   1.000
_cell.angle_alpha   90.00
_cell.angle_beta   90.00
_cell.angle_gamma   90.00
#
_symmetry.space_group_name_H-M   'P 1'
#
loop_
_entity.id
_entity.type
_entity.pdbx_description
1 polymer ?
#
loop_
_entity_poly.entity_id
_entity_poly.type
_entity_poly.pdbx_seq_one_letter_code
_entity_poly.pdbx_strand_id
1 'polypeptide(L)'
;MIASQLSNILYLLTASTLTLGASIPSSQPTKPTVYLIRHGEKPPDPSDSGLNADGFKRAECLRSVFGADSPYDIGYIMAPHINSLGQHRRSYETVLPLAHDLSLPIDTSCKRNDAKCVARKIRHYRGPGNILISWRHGKMANIVSALGSDDPPVYPEERFDLIWTIPWPFDNITSIESENCVGLDDKGFDSAFLEL
;
A
#
# COMPACT_ATOMS: atom_id res chain seq x y z
N MET A 1 -50.52 80.09 8.64
CA MET A 1 -49.52 79.94 7.56
C MET A 1 -48.56 78.83 7.94
N ILE A 2 -48.12 78.07 6.96
CA ILE A 2 -47.82 76.63 7.03
C ILE A 2 -46.38 76.39 7.51
N ALA A 3 -46.17 75.31 8.26
CA ALA A 3 -44.88 74.79 8.71
C ALA A 3 -44.03 74.26 7.55
N SER A 4 -42.70 74.24 7.70
CA SER A 4 -41.84 73.35 6.89
C SER A 4 -40.57 73.01 7.65
N GLN A 5 -40.44 71.72 7.96
CA GLN A 5 -39.31 71.08 8.61
C GLN A 5 -38.13 70.91 7.64
N LEU A 6 -36.90 71.10 8.13
CA LEU A 6 -35.68 70.76 7.38
C LEU A 6 -35.30 69.31 7.71
N SER A 7 -35.33 68.45 6.70
CA SER A 7 -34.92 67.03 6.80
C SER A 7 -33.43 66.88 6.49
N ASN A 8 -32.70 66.25 7.41
CA ASN A 8 -31.31 65.80 7.23
C ASN A 8 -31.29 64.59 6.29
N ILE A 9 -30.47 64.63 5.23
CA ILE A 9 -30.18 63.44 4.41
C ILE A 9 -28.68 63.20 4.43
N LEU A 10 -28.27 62.20 5.21
CA LEU A 10 -26.92 61.64 5.24
C LEU A 10 -26.90 60.40 4.32
N TYR A 11 -26.18 60.46 3.21
CA TYR A 11 -26.01 59.32 2.31
C TYR A 11 -24.91 58.38 2.83
N LEU A 12 -25.29 57.18 3.26
CA LEU A 12 -24.36 56.09 3.57
C LEU A 12 -24.09 55.27 2.29
N LEU A 13 -22.90 55.40 1.72
CA LEU A 13 -22.40 54.54 0.65
C LEU A 13 -21.86 53.24 1.27
N THR A 14 -22.60 52.13 1.13
CA THR A 14 -22.11 50.80 1.50
C THR A 14 -21.43 50.15 0.28
N ALA A 15 -20.10 50.09 0.30
CA ALA A 15 -19.35 49.33 -0.69
C ALA A 15 -19.55 47.83 -0.44
N SER A 16 -20.37 47.18 -1.28
CA SER A 16 -20.54 45.72 -1.25
C SER A 16 -19.36 45.06 -1.96
N THR A 17 -18.45 44.48 -1.18
CA THR A 17 -17.34 43.67 -1.69
C THR A 17 -17.86 42.28 -2.08
N LEU A 18 -17.99 42.01 -3.38
CA LEU A 18 -18.20 40.66 -3.89
C LEU A 18 -16.91 39.86 -3.68
N THR A 19 -16.89 39.00 -2.67
CA THR A 19 -15.84 37.98 -2.51
C THR A 19 -16.11 36.82 -3.46
N LEU A 20 -15.34 36.71 -4.54
CA LEU A 20 -15.30 35.48 -5.32
C LEU A 20 -14.62 34.39 -4.48
N GLY A 21 -15.41 33.55 -3.83
CA GLY A 21 -14.91 32.35 -3.16
C GLY A 21 -14.42 31.34 -4.20
N ALA A 22 -13.11 31.21 -4.37
CA ALA A 22 -12.52 30.12 -5.14
C ALA A 22 -12.86 28.79 -4.44
N SER A 23 -13.69 27.97 -5.08
CA SER A 23 -14.03 26.65 -4.59
C SER A 23 -12.84 25.73 -4.85
N ILE A 24 -12.08 25.38 -3.80
CA ILE A 24 -11.04 24.35 -3.90
C ILE A 24 -11.77 23.02 -4.12
N PRO A 25 -11.54 22.31 -5.24
CA PRO A 25 -12.14 21.01 -5.43
C PRO A 25 -11.65 20.07 -4.32
N SER A 26 -12.60 19.48 -3.60
CA SER A 26 -12.33 18.35 -2.71
C SER A 26 -11.85 17.20 -3.58
N SER A 27 -10.53 16.97 -3.61
CA SER A 27 -9.98 15.71 -4.11
C SER A 27 -10.48 14.60 -3.17
N GLN A 28 -11.43 13.81 -3.64
CA GLN A 28 -11.81 12.60 -2.91
C GLN A 28 -10.58 11.68 -2.91
N PRO A 29 -10.16 11.14 -1.76
CA PRO A 29 -9.07 10.18 -1.74
C PRO A 29 -9.42 9.02 -2.68
N THR A 30 -8.60 8.81 -3.69
CA THR A 30 -8.70 7.62 -4.54
C THR A 30 -8.64 6.40 -3.63
N LYS A 31 -9.47 5.39 -3.92
CA LYS A 31 -9.40 4.14 -3.15
C LYS A 31 -8.12 3.43 -3.58
N PRO A 32 -7.21 3.10 -2.65
CA PRO A 32 -5.95 2.50 -3.01
C PRO A 32 -6.17 1.08 -3.53
N THR A 33 -5.24 0.61 -4.34
CA THR A 33 -5.03 -0.81 -4.61
C THR A 33 -4.00 -1.35 -3.62
N VAL A 34 -4.20 -2.59 -3.16
CA VAL A 34 -3.23 -3.30 -2.34
C VAL A 34 -2.45 -4.26 -3.24
N TYR A 35 -1.12 -4.14 -3.20
CA TYR A 35 -0.19 -5.10 -3.77
C TYR A 35 0.43 -5.90 -2.63
N LEU A 36 0.14 -7.20 -2.59
CA LEU A 36 0.61 -8.09 -1.55
C LEU A 36 1.65 -9.06 -2.12
N ILE A 37 2.88 -8.96 -1.62
CA ILE A 37 4.02 -9.79 -2.03
C ILE A 37 4.53 -10.62 -0.85
N ARG A 38 5.23 -11.71 -1.16
CA ARG A 38 5.99 -12.47 -0.17
C ARG A 38 7.32 -11.76 0.10
N HIS A 39 7.92 -11.99 1.27
CA HIS A 39 9.33 -11.68 1.47
C HIS A 39 10.23 -12.40 0.45
N GLY A 40 11.41 -11.86 0.17
CA GLY A 40 12.40 -12.50 -0.69
C GLY A 40 12.99 -13.80 -0.14
N GLU A 41 13.88 -14.40 -0.91
CA GLU A 41 14.49 -15.70 -0.69
C GLU A 41 15.18 -15.78 0.67
N LYS A 42 15.08 -16.97 1.27
CA LYS A 42 15.49 -17.23 2.65
C LYS A 42 16.61 -18.27 2.69
N PRO A 43 17.48 -18.22 3.70
CA PRO A 43 18.42 -19.32 3.94
C PRO A 43 17.67 -20.64 4.24
N PRO A 44 18.34 -21.79 4.03
CA PRO A 44 17.77 -23.09 4.38
C PRO A 44 17.59 -23.25 5.90
N ASP A 45 18.47 -22.62 6.68
CA ASP A 45 18.37 -22.60 8.15
C ASP A 45 17.14 -21.79 8.59
N PRO A 46 16.15 -22.43 9.24
CA PRO A 46 14.93 -21.74 9.69
C PRO A 46 15.15 -20.79 10.88
N SER A 47 16.30 -20.89 11.56
CA SER A 47 16.65 -19.99 12.67
C SER A 47 17.13 -18.62 12.19
N ASP A 48 17.68 -18.54 10.97
CA ASP A 48 17.98 -17.26 10.35
C ASP A 48 16.71 -16.61 9.80
N SER A 49 16.42 -15.45 10.38
CA SER A 49 15.21 -14.69 10.10
C SER A 49 15.39 -13.66 8.98
N GLY A 50 16.58 -13.54 8.38
CA GLY A 50 16.92 -12.59 7.30
C GLY A 50 16.89 -13.19 5.90
N LEU A 51 17.16 -12.35 4.90
CA LEU A 51 17.28 -12.75 3.49
C LEU A 51 18.60 -13.45 3.20
N ASN A 52 18.62 -14.35 2.21
CA ASN A 52 19.86 -14.83 1.61
C ASN A 52 20.30 -13.90 0.45
N ALA A 53 21.37 -14.25 -0.27
CA ALA A 53 21.88 -13.46 -1.38
C ALA A 53 20.84 -13.19 -2.49
N ASP A 54 20.06 -14.21 -2.86
CA ASP A 54 18.99 -14.08 -3.86
C ASP A 54 17.86 -13.16 -3.34
N GLY A 55 17.55 -13.24 -2.05
CA GLY A 55 16.53 -12.39 -1.43
C GLY A 55 16.94 -10.91 -1.42
N PHE A 56 18.22 -10.62 -1.18
CA PHE A 56 18.75 -9.25 -1.35
C PHE A 56 18.74 -8.81 -2.81
N LYS A 57 19.05 -9.71 -3.75
CA LYS A 57 18.94 -9.42 -5.19
C LYS A 57 17.48 -9.09 -5.59
N ARG A 58 16.50 -9.81 -5.03
CA ARG A 58 15.07 -9.49 -5.20
C ARG A 58 14.73 -8.11 -4.62
N ALA A 59 15.19 -7.82 -3.40
CA ALA A 59 14.95 -6.51 -2.78
C ALA A 59 15.46 -5.34 -3.64
N GLU A 60 16.60 -5.50 -4.32
CA GLU A 60 17.10 -4.53 -5.29
C GLU A 60 16.25 -4.46 -6.56
N CYS A 61 15.81 -5.61 -7.09
CA CYS A 61 14.90 -5.66 -8.24
C CYS A 61 13.59 -4.91 -7.98
N LEU A 62 13.01 -5.02 -6.78
CA LEU A 62 11.74 -4.37 -6.42
C LEU A 62 11.76 -2.85 -6.58
N ARG A 63 12.95 -2.23 -6.52
CA ARG A 63 13.14 -0.79 -6.76
C ARG A 63 12.70 -0.39 -8.17
N SER A 64 12.94 -1.26 -9.16
CA SER A 64 12.50 -1.05 -10.54
C SER A 64 11.05 -1.47 -10.77
N VAL A 65 10.57 -2.50 -10.06
CA VAL A 65 9.19 -2.97 -10.18
C VAL A 65 8.20 -1.94 -9.63
N PHE A 66 8.45 -1.44 -8.42
CA PHE A 66 7.53 -0.59 -7.66
C PHE A 66 8.03 0.85 -7.47
N GLY A 67 9.08 1.25 -8.20
CA GLY A 67 9.70 2.57 -8.08
C GLY A 67 8.77 3.74 -8.44
N ALA A 68 9.26 4.97 -8.27
CA ALA A 68 8.46 6.19 -8.45
C ALA A 68 7.85 6.34 -9.86
N ASP A 69 8.53 5.82 -10.88
CA ASP A 69 8.07 5.84 -12.27
C ASP A 69 7.22 4.62 -12.65
N SER A 70 6.99 3.70 -11.71
CA SER A 70 6.18 2.50 -11.94
C SER A 70 4.69 2.83 -11.99
N PRO A 71 3.86 2.04 -12.69
CA PRO A 71 2.41 2.22 -12.68
C PRO A 71 1.77 1.88 -11.33
N TYR A 72 2.53 1.31 -10.39
CA TYR A 72 2.01 0.88 -9.10
C TYR A 72 1.75 2.03 -8.13
N ASP A 73 2.37 3.22 -8.32
CA ASP A 73 2.13 4.44 -7.52
C ASP A 73 2.12 4.16 -5.99
N ILE A 74 3.21 3.62 -5.45
CA ILE A 74 3.26 3.20 -4.03
C ILE A 74 3.37 4.42 -3.10
N GLY A 75 2.41 4.58 -2.20
CA GLY A 75 2.38 5.64 -1.18
C GLY A 75 2.34 5.14 0.26
N TYR A 76 2.27 3.82 0.48
CA TYR A 76 2.31 3.21 1.80
C TYR A 76 2.91 1.81 1.76
N ILE A 77 3.87 1.54 2.64
CA ILE A 77 4.58 0.26 2.70
C ILE A 77 4.38 -0.36 4.07
N MET A 78 4.03 -1.65 4.11
CA MET A 78 3.86 -2.40 5.35
C MET A 78 4.71 -3.67 5.38
N ALA A 79 5.21 -4.00 6.58
CA ALA A 79 5.90 -5.24 6.89
C ALA A 79 5.54 -5.66 8.33
N PRO A 80 5.77 -6.92 8.76
CA PRO A 80 5.44 -7.33 10.12
C PRO A 80 6.39 -6.70 11.14
N HIS A 81 5.90 -6.52 12.36
CA HIS A 81 6.70 -6.18 13.53
C HIS A 81 7.87 -7.15 13.71
N ILE A 82 9.09 -6.61 13.74
CA ILE A 82 10.33 -7.34 14.05
C ILE A 82 10.43 -7.46 15.57
N ASN A 83 10.45 -8.68 16.11
CA ASN A 83 10.53 -8.84 17.57
C ASN A 83 11.95 -8.57 18.11
N SER A 84 12.10 -8.58 19.43
CA SER A 84 13.38 -8.31 20.11
C SER A 84 14.50 -9.31 19.78
N LEU A 85 14.16 -10.47 19.20
CA LEU A 85 15.12 -11.46 18.72
C LEU A 85 15.47 -11.28 17.24
N GLY A 86 15.02 -10.19 16.59
CA GLY A 86 15.23 -9.94 15.17
C GLY A 86 14.38 -10.83 14.25
N GLN A 87 13.41 -11.57 14.78
CA GLN A 87 12.58 -12.45 13.97
C GLN A 87 11.60 -11.65 13.13
N HIS A 88 11.24 -12.21 11.97
CA HIS A 88 10.32 -11.62 10.98
C HIS A 88 10.90 -10.46 10.17
N ARG A 89 12.21 -10.19 10.28
CA ARG A 89 12.89 -9.12 9.53
C ARG A 89 12.91 -9.30 8.01
N ARG A 90 12.87 -10.52 7.48
CA ARG A 90 12.85 -10.80 6.03
C ARG A 90 11.91 -9.91 5.21
N SER A 91 10.66 -9.79 5.64
CA SER A 91 9.65 -8.97 4.95
C SER A 91 10.01 -7.48 4.96
N TYR A 92 10.58 -6.99 6.07
CA TYR A 92 11.07 -5.62 6.15
C TYR A 92 12.29 -5.40 5.24
N GLU A 93 13.28 -6.30 5.29
CA GLU A 93 14.48 -6.26 4.45
C GLU A 93 14.14 -6.29 2.95
N THR A 94 13.08 -7.01 2.57
CA THR A 94 12.64 -7.15 1.17
C THR A 94 12.24 -5.81 0.55
N VAL A 95 11.57 -4.95 1.31
CA VAL A 95 11.03 -3.67 0.81
C VAL A 95 11.89 -2.46 1.21
N LEU A 96 12.93 -2.68 2.00
CA LEU A 96 13.78 -1.61 2.55
C LEU A 96 14.44 -0.74 1.47
N PRO A 97 15.08 -1.30 0.41
CA PRO A 97 15.70 -0.46 -0.62
C PRO A 97 14.68 0.40 -1.36
N LEU A 98 13.52 -0.16 -1.71
CA LEU A 98 12.43 0.56 -2.34
C LEU A 98 11.88 1.69 -1.45
N ALA A 99 11.63 1.38 -0.16
CA ALA A 99 11.12 2.36 0.79
C ALA A 99 12.07 3.56 0.95
N HIS A 100 13.38 3.30 0.96
CA HIS A 100 14.41 4.33 0.96
C HIS A 100 14.32 5.22 -0.29
N ASP A 101 14.25 4.64 -1.49
CA ASP A 101 14.15 5.39 -2.75
C ASP A 101 12.88 6.26 -2.82
N LEU A 102 11.75 5.74 -2.35
CA LEU A 102 10.48 6.46 -2.31
C LEU A 102 10.39 7.46 -1.14
N SER A 103 11.39 7.49 -0.25
CA SER A 103 11.36 8.26 1.00
C SER A 103 10.12 7.96 1.87
N LEU A 104 9.68 6.70 1.88
CA LEU A 104 8.53 6.23 2.64
C LEU A 104 8.97 5.46 3.90
N PRO A 105 8.31 5.66 5.05
CA PRO A 105 8.50 4.78 6.19
C PRO A 105 7.85 3.41 5.91
N ILE A 106 8.42 2.35 6.49
CA ILE A 106 7.80 1.02 6.53
C ILE A 106 6.98 0.89 7.81
N ASP A 107 5.67 0.75 7.71
CA ASP A 107 4.82 0.50 8.88
C ASP A 107 4.97 -0.94 9.36
N THR A 108 5.62 -1.09 10.51
CA THR A 108 5.84 -2.38 11.20
C THR A 108 4.96 -2.57 12.43
N SER A 109 3.85 -1.84 12.55
CA SER A 109 3.01 -1.85 13.76
C SER A 109 2.17 -3.11 13.94
N CYS A 110 1.92 -3.88 12.87
CA CYS A 110 1.15 -5.12 12.94
C CYS A 110 2.05 -6.34 13.14
N LYS A 111 1.66 -7.25 14.04
CA LYS A 111 2.38 -8.51 14.25
C LYS A 111 2.16 -9.48 13.08
N ARG A 112 3.15 -10.34 12.80
CA ARG A 112 3.11 -11.37 11.73
C ARG A 112 1.79 -12.17 11.63
N ASN A 113 1.19 -12.49 12.77
CA ASN A 113 -0.01 -13.32 12.84
C ASN A 113 -1.32 -12.52 12.99
N ASP A 114 -1.26 -11.18 13.00
CA ASP A 114 -2.42 -10.31 13.21
C ASP A 114 -2.93 -9.73 11.89
N ALA A 115 -3.55 -10.60 11.08
CA ALA A 115 -4.15 -10.21 9.80
C ALA A 115 -5.26 -9.14 9.97
N LYS A 116 -5.99 -9.15 11.10
CA LYS A 116 -7.02 -8.15 11.39
C LYS A 116 -6.42 -6.76 11.59
N CYS A 117 -5.23 -6.65 12.18
CA CYS A 117 -4.49 -5.40 12.24
C CYS A 117 -4.17 -4.86 10.84
N VAL A 118 -3.65 -5.73 9.95
CA VAL A 118 -3.30 -5.35 8.57
C VAL A 118 -4.54 -4.88 7.80
N ALA A 119 -5.62 -5.66 7.82
CA ALA A 119 -6.88 -5.29 7.17
C ALA A 119 -7.47 -3.97 7.71
N ARG A 120 -7.35 -3.73 9.03
CA ARG A 120 -7.77 -2.46 9.64
C ARG A 120 -6.94 -1.29 9.11
N LYS A 121 -5.61 -1.42 9.01
CA LYS A 121 -4.73 -0.38 8.47
C LYS A 121 -5.09 -0.03 7.03
N ILE A 122 -5.28 -1.05 6.17
CA ILE A 122 -5.70 -0.89 4.77
C ILE A 122 -7.03 -0.10 4.69
N ARG A 123 -8.07 -0.53 5.43
CA ARG A 123 -9.39 0.14 5.39
C ARG A 123 -9.37 1.59 5.89
N HIS A 124 -8.46 1.92 6.81
CA HIS A 124 -8.31 3.27 7.37
C HIS A 124 -7.31 4.15 6.61
N TYR A 125 -6.60 3.60 5.62
CA TYR A 125 -5.66 4.38 4.83
C TYR A 125 -6.39 5.46 4.02
N ARG A 126 -5.90 6.69 4.11
CA ARG A 126 -6.43 7.88 3.41
C ARG A 126 -5.31 8.70 2.76
N GLY A 127 -4.09 8.15 2.70
CA GLY A 127 -2.94 8.79 2.08
C GLY A 127 -2.98 8.69 0.55
N PRO A 128 -2.00 9.29 -0.14
CA PRO A 128 -1.87 9.23 -1.59
C PRO A 128 -1.38 7.84 -2.05
N GLY A 129 -1.70 7.47 -3.29
CA GLY A 129 -1.17 6.25 -3.90
C GLY A 129 -1.69 4.94 -3.29
N ASN A 130 -1.03 3.87 -3.69
CA ASN A 130 -1.36 2.48 -3.41
C ASN A 130 -0.52 1.90 -2.26
N ILE A 131 -0.93 0.73 -1.80
CA ILE A 131 -0.36 0.08 -0.62
C ILE A 131 0.45 -1.13 -1.06
N LEU A 132 1.75 -1.16 -0.73
CA LEU A 132 2.60 -2.35 -0.87
C LEU A 132 2.75 -3.05 0.48
N ILE A 133 2.55 -4.37 0.51
CA ILE A 133 2.69 -5.17 1.72
C ILE A 133 3.61 -6.34 1.43
N SER A 134 4.71 -6.46 2.18
CA SER A 134 5.56 -7.66 2.16
C SER A 134 5.30 -8.52 3.38
N TRP A 135 5.01 -9.81 3.18
CA TRP A 135 4.61 -10.70 4.28
C TRP A 135 5.13 -12.14 4.12
N ARG A 136 4.83 -13.00 5.09
CA ARG A 136 5.09 -14.44 5.00
C ARG A 136 3.96 -15.13 4.24
N HIS A 137 4.30 -15.95 3.24
CA HIS A 137 3.36 -16.72 2.40
C HIS A 137 2.23 -17.39 3.21
N GLY A 138 2.57 -18.15 4.26
CA GLY A 138 1.60 -18.87 5.09
C GLY A 138 0.68 -18.00 5.97
N LYS A 139 0.71 -16.68 5.78
CA LYS A 139 -0.21 -15.72 6.42
C LYS A 139 -0.90 -14.80 5.41
N MET A 140 -0.56 -14.86 4.13
CA MET A 140 -1.14 -13.99 3.10
C MET A 140 -2.62 -14.28 2.87
N ALA A 141 -3.03 -15.55 2.77
CA ALA A 141 -4.45 -15.93 2.68
C ALA A 141 -5.28 -15.36 3.85
N ASN A 142 -4.74 -15.35 5.08
CA ASN A 142 -5.42 -14.77 6.23
C ASN A 142 -5.60 -13.24 6.11
N ILE A 143 -4.66 -12.54 5.47
CA ILE A 143 -4.77 -11.09 5.22
C ILE A 143 -5.89 -10.84 4.21
N VAL A 144 -5.90 -11.57 3.11
CA VAL A 144 -6.93 -11.43 2.05
C VAL A 144 -8.31 -11.80 2.59
N SER A 145 -8.41 -12.86 3.40
CA SER A 145 -9.66 -13.21 4.09
C SER A 145 -10.12 -12.11 5.05
N ALA A 146 -9.19 -11.53 5.83
CA ALA A 146 -9.52 -10.42 6.73
C ALA A 146 -9.97 -9.14 5.99
N LEU A 147 -9.62 -8.99 4.71
CA LEU A 147 -10.05 -7.89 3.85
C LEU A 147 -11.47 -8.10 3.30
N GLY A 148 -11.92 -9.34 3.16
CA GLY A 148 -13.31 -9.65 2.78
C GLY A 148 -13.47 -10.85 1.86
N SER A 149 -12.38 -11.49 1.43
CA SER A 149 -12.47 -12.69 0.57
C SER A 149 -12.90 -13.92 1.37
N ASP A 150 -13.91 -14.64 0.89
CA ASP A 150 -14.43 -15.83 1.56
C ASP A 150 -13.49 -17.04 1.43
N ASP A 151 -12.86 -17.21 0.26
CA ASP A 151 -11.96 -18.33 -0.05
C ASP A 151 -10.72 -17.87 -0.82
N PRO A 152 -9.79 -17.14 -0.16
CA PRO A 152 -8.59 -16.67 -0.83
C PRO A 152 -7.62 -17.84 -1.10
N PRO A 153 -6.92 -17.82 -2.25
CA PRO A 153 -5.95 -18.86 -2.57
C PRO A 153 -4.80 -18.90 -1.57
N VAL A 154 -4.11 -20.03 -1.49
CA VAL A 154 -2.86 -20.17 -0.72
C VAL A 154 -1.69 -19.73 -1.60
N TYR A 155 -0.81 -18.88 -1.06
CA TYR A 155 0.40 -18.48 -1.77
C TYR A 155 1.36 -19.68 -1.93
N PRO A 156 1.81 -19.99 -3.15
CA PRO A 156 2.64 -21.17 -3.42
C PRO A 156 3.98 -21.13 -2.69
N GLU A 157 4.32 -22.21 -1.99
CA GLU A 157 5.50 -22.26 -1.10
C GLU A 157 6.84 -22.10 -1.85
N GLU A 158 6.91 -22.57 -3.09
CA GLU A 158 8.12 -22.52 -3.92
C GLU A 158 8.33 -21.17 -4.62
N ARG A 159 7.32 -20.30 -4.64
CA ARG A 159 7.40 -18.99 -5.31
C ARG A 159 7.80 -17.88 -4.35
N PHE A 160 8.47 -16.87 -4.87
CA PHE A 160 8.90 -15.68 -4.12
C PHE A 160 8.54 -14.37 -4.82
N ASP A 161 7.96 -14.46 -6.01
CA ASP A 161 7.90 -13.39 -7.00
C ASP A 161 6.48 -12.99 -7.38
N LEU A 162 5.46 -13.63 -6.83
CA LEU A 162 4.09 -13.30 -7.18
C LEU A 162 3.62 -12.04 -6.46
N ILE A 163 3.06 -11.12 -7.25
CA ILE A 163 2.34 -9.93 -6.84
C ILE A 163 0.85 -10.25 -6.88
N TRP A 164 0.17 -10.15 -5.75
CA TRP A 164 -1.29 -10.21 -5.70
C TRP A 164 -1.88 -8.81 -5.74
N THR A 165 -2.68 -8.53 -6.77
CA THR A 165 -3.35 -7.23 -6.96
C THR A 165 -4.77 -7.28 -6.41
N ILE A 166 -5.01 -6.50 -5.37
CA ILE A 166 -6.26 -6.48 -4.59
C ILE A 166 -6.81 -5.03 -4.60
N PRO A 167 -7.59 -4.66 -5.62
CA PRO A 167 -8.21 -3.33 -5.68
C PRO A 167 -9.34 -3.21 -4.67
N TRP A 168 -9.77 -1.98 -4.38
CA TRP A 168 -11.02 -1.76 -3.65
C TRP A 168 -12.20 -2.43 -4.38
N PRO A 169 -13.12 -3.14 -3.70
CA PRO A 169 -13.39 -3.13 -2.25
C PRO A 169 -12.57 -4.11 -1.38
N PHE A 170 -11.49 -4.69 -1.92
CA PHE A 170 -10.53 -5.59 -1.27
C PHE A 170 -11.02 -7.01 -1.00
N ASP A 171 -12.13 -7.40 -1.58
CA ASP A 171 -12.74 -8.72 -1.42
C ASP A 171 -12.20 -9.78 -2.38
N ASN A 172 -11.42 -9.40 -3.40
CA ASN A 172 -10.84 -10.34 -4.36
C ASN A 172 -9.42 -9.99 -4.82
N ILE A 173 -8.66 -11.02 -5.20
CA ILE A 173 -7.42 -10.88 -5.97
C ILE A 173 -7.81 -10.86 -7.45
N THR A 174 -7.49 -9.78 -8.16
CA THR A 174 -7.91 -9.57 -9.56
C THR A 174 -6.80 -9.86 -10.57
N SER A 175 -5.54 -9.86 -10.13
CA SER A 175 -4.40 -10.24 -10.95
C SER A 175 -3.32 -10.87 -10.07
N ILE A 176 -2.60 -11.82 -10.67
CA ILE A 176 -1.40 -12.45 -10.11
C ILE A 176 -0.31 -12.42 -11.17
N GLU A 177 0.70 -11.61 -10.92
CA GLU A 177 1.80 -11.35 -11.85
C GLU A 177 3.15 -11.70 -11.19
N SER A 178 4.15 -12.03 -12.01
CA SER A 178 5.52 -12.16 -11.52
C SER A 178 6.17 -10.77 -11.43
N GLU A 179 7.02 -10.57 -10.44
CA GLU A 179 7.94 -9.43 -10.32
C GLU A 179 8.91 -9.35 -11.52
N ASN A 180 9.13 -10.45 -12.23
CA ASN A 180 10.02 -10.58 -13.38
C ASN A 180 11.47 -10.14 -13.07
N CYS A 181 11.96 -10.48 -11.89
CA CYS A 181 13.32 -10.25 -11.48
C CYS A 181 14.30 -11.16 -12.24
N VAL A 182 15.15 -10.53 -13.06
CA VAL A 182 16.10 -11.21 -13.96
C VAL A 182 17.01 -12.18 -13.20
N GLY A 183 17.02 -13.44 -13.60
CA GLY A 183 17.84 -14.48 -12.98
C GLY A 183 17.32 -14.97 -11.63
N LEU A 184 16.06 -14.67 -11.29
CA LEU A 184 15.36 -15.20 -10.12
C LEU A 184 14.04 -15.87 -10.52
N ASP A 185 13.30 -15.26 -11.45
CA ASP A 185 11.92 -15.65 -11.77
C ASP A 185 11.81 -16.55 -13.02
N ASP A 186 12.95 -17.01 -13.54
CA ASP A 186 13.06 -17.76 -14.80
C ASP A 186 12.48 -19.20 -14.74
N LYS A 187 12.00 -19.63 -13.56
CA LYS A 187 11.27 -20.90 -13.43
C LYS A 187 9.83 -20.64 -13.87
N GLY A 188 9.56 -20.99 -15.12
CA GLY A 188 8.33 -20.66 -15.86
C GLY A 188 7.01 -20.84 -15.11
N PHE A 189 6.00 -20.13 -15.60
CA PHE A 189 4.62 -20.16 -15.11
C PHE A 189 4.11 -21.59 -15.01
N ASP A 190 3.91 -22.07 -13.78
CA ASP A 190 3.12 -23.27 -13.55
C ASP A 190 1.66 -22.91 -13.83
N SER A 191 1.12 -23.42 -14.94
CA SER A 191 -0.22 -23.12 -15.45
C SER A 191 -1.36 -23.48 -14.48
N ALA A 192 -1.05 -24.19 -13.39
CA ALA A 192 -2.00 -24.59 -12.36
C ALA A 192 -2.53 -23.44 -11.49
N PHE A 193 -1.95 -22.23 -11.57
CA PHE A 193 -2.35 -21.09 -10.73
C PHE A 193 -3.11 -19.98 -11.48
N LEU A 194 -3.48 -20.21 -12.75
CA LEU A 194 -4.19 -19.24 -13.59
C LEU A 194 -5.72 -19.41 -13.63
N GLU A 195 -6.29 -20.31 -12.83
CA GLU A 195 -7.74 -20.38 -12.63
C GLU A 195 -8.09 -19.60 -11.35
N LEU A 196 -8.23 -18.28 -11.47
CA LEU A 196 -8.96 -17.42 -10.53
C LEU A 196 -10.34 -17.10 -11.09
#